data_AF-A0AAI8L4M1-F1
#
_entry.id   AF-A0AAI8L4M1-F1
#
_cell.length_a   1.000
_cell.length_b   1.000
_cell.length_c   1.000
_cell.angle_alpha   90.00
_cell.angle_beta   90.00
_cell.angle_gamma   90.00
#
_symmetry.space_group_name_H-M   'P 1'
#
loop_
_entity.id
_entity.type
_entity.pdbx_description
1 polymer ?
#
loop_
_entity_poly.entity_id
_entity_poly.type
_entity_poly.pdbx_seq_one_letter_code
_entity_poly.pdbx_strand_id
1 'polypeptide(L)'
;MRMKRALAAAGVTVAAMVVPLTVAAPAQASAADCRNYLASQGYIVGPKVKEACAQTGITGYQGCVQRLLNIGVRSEHALIACSKR
;
A
#
# COMPACT_ATOMS: atom_id res chain seq x y z
N MET A 1 20.66 14.75 55.92
CA MET A 1 21.82 13.96 55.44
C MET A 1 22.33 14.58 54.15
N ARG A 2 23.55 15.15 54.14
CA ARG A 2 24.14 15.85 52.99
C ARG A 2 25.40 15.11 52.51
N MET A 3 25.55 15.08 51.18
CA MET A 3 26.73 14.75 50.37
C MET A 3 27.19 13.29 50.32
N LYS A 4 27.04 12.69 49.13
CA LYS A 4 28.08 11.81 48.55
C LYS A 4 28.28 12.19 47.08
N ARG A 5 29.54 12.45 46.75
CA ARG A 5 30.04 12.89 45.46
C ARG A 5 30.19 11.70 44.49
N ALA A 6 30.14 12.06 43.22
CA ALA A 6 30.85 11.46 42.08
C ALA A 6 30.43 10.05 41.65
N LEU A 7 30.12 9.91 40.36
CA LEU A 7 31.08 9.39 39.37
C LEU A 7 30.38 9.34 38.00
N ALA A 8 31.01 10.01 37.03
CA ALA A 8 30.69 9.85 35.62
C ALA A 8 30.86 8.38 35.23
N ALA A 9 29.89 7.83 34.51
CA ALA A 9 30.08 6.62 33.73
C ALA A 9 29.35 6.83 32.40
N ALA A 10 30.15 7.13 31.38
CA ALA A 10 29.76 7.12 29.99
C ALA A 10 29.22 5.72 29.65
N GLY A 11 27.91 5.60 29.50
CA GLY A 11 27.26 4.41 28.96
C GLY A 11 27.24 4.51 27.44
N VAL A 12 28.00 3.65 26.77
CA VAL A 12 28.18 3.58 25.33
C VAL A 12 26.83 3.56 24.60
N THR A 13 26.59 4.55 23.73
CA THR A 13 25.47 4.55 22.79
C THR A 13 25.73 3.50 21.72
N VAL A 14 25.23 2.28 21.91
CA VAL A 14 25.04 1.36 20.80
C VAL A 14 23.71 1.74 20.16
N ALA A 15 23.76 2.72 19.25
CA ALA A 15 22.68 2.90 18.29
C ALA A 15 22.70 1.68 17.37
N ALA A 16 21.99 0.62 17.77
CA ALA A 16 21.65 -0.47 16.87
C ALA A 16 20.78 0.16 15.78
N MET A 17 21.41 0.53 14.65
CA MET A 17 20.68 0.90 13.46
C MET A 17 20.02 -0.37 12.95
N VAL A 18 18.81 -0.62 13.43
CA VAL A 18 17.92 -1.62 12.85
C VAL A 18 17.57 -1.06 11.48
N VAL A 19 18.38 -1.40 10.48
CA VAL A 19 18.06 -1.15 9.08
C VAL A 19 16.70 -1.78 8.86
N PRO A 20 15.65 -1.00 8.52
CA PRO A 20 14.36 -1.57 8.19
C PRO A 20 14.62 -2.52 7.02
N LEU A 21 14.48 -3.82 7.28
CA LEU A 21 14.48 -4.85 6.26
C LEU A 21 13.51 -4.37 5.19
N THR A 22 14.06 -4.16 3.99
CA THR A 22 13.41 -3.58 2.83
C THR A 22 11.96 -4.04 2.75
N VAL A 23 11.03 -3.09 2.97
CA VAL A 23 9.60 -3.33 2.83
C VAL A 23 9.37 -3.85 1.42
N ALA A 24 8.92 -5.10 1.30
CA ALA A 24 8.41 -5.62 0.05
C ALA A 24 7.17 -4.80 -0.33
N ALA A 25 7.36 -3.71 -1.06
CA ALA A 25 6.28 -2.86 -1.55
C ALA A 25 6.01 -3.07 -3.05
N PRO A 26 5.60 -4.26 -3.54
CA PRO A 26 4.97 -4.31 -4.85
C PRO A 26 3.44 -4.40 -4.79
N ALA A 27 2.81 -4.61 -3.63
CA ALA A 27 1.34 -4.72 -3.56
C ALA A 27 0.61 -3.35 -3.63
N GLN A 28 1.26 -2.27 -3.19
CA GLN A 28 0.62 -0.96 -3.09
C GLN A 28 0.79 -0.10 -4.34
N ALA A 29 1.90 -0.26 -5.06
CA ALA A 29 2.19 0.51 -6.28
C ALA A 29 1.20 0.16 -7.40
N SER A 30 0.98 -1.13 -7.61
CA SER A 30 0.11 -1.62 -8.67
C SER A 30 -1.39 -1.37 -8.38
N ALA A 31 -1.78 -1.41 -7.10
CA ALA A 31 -3.08 -0.93 -6.66
C ALA A 31 -3.24 0.58 -6.86
N ALA A 32 -2.16 1.37 -6.78
CA ALA A 32 -2.19 2.81 -7.10
C ALA A 32 -2.39 3.04 -8.59
N ASP A 33 -1.72 2.29 -9.46
CA ASP A 33 -1.85 2.43 -10.91
C ASP A 33 -3.27 2.13 -11.40
N CYS A 34 -3.91 1.08 -10.87
CA CYS A 34 -5.33 0.78 -11.11
C CYS A 34 -6.24 1.97 -10.74
N ARG A 35 -6.02 2.57 -9.57
CA ARG A 35 -6.80 3.73 -9.08
C ARG A 35 -6.53 4.99 -9.91
N ASN A 36 -5.28 5.25 -10.25
CA ASN A 36 -4.84 6.41 -11.03
C ASN A 36 -5.41 6.36 -12.44
N TYR A 37 -5.40 5.17 -13.07
CA TYR A 37 -6.03 4.97 -14.36
C TYR A 37 -7.54 5.29 -14.28
N LEU A 38 -8.26 4.73 -13.31
CA LEU A 38 -9.70 5.01 -13.17
C LEU A 38 -9.99 6.49 -12.89
N ALA A 39 -9.18 7.15 -12.07
CA ALA A 39 -9.28 8.60 -11.86
C ALA A 39 -9.08 9.39 -13.17
N SER A 40 -8.08 9.00 -13.99
CA SER A 40 -7.82 9.62 -15.30
C SER A 40 -8.96 9.42 -16.30
N GLN A 41 -9.75 8.34 -16.15
CA GLN A 41 -10.95 8.08 -16.94
C GLN A 41 -12.19 8.79 -16.40
N GLY A 42 -12.06 9.59 -15.34
CA GLY A 42 -13.17 10.36 -14.75
C GLY A 42 -13.99 9.61 -13.69
N TYR A 43 -13.53 8.44 -13.22
CA TYR A 43 -14.22 7.74 -12.14
C TYR A 43 -13.87 8.30 -10.76
N ILE A 44 -14.86 8.27 -9.86
CA ILE A 44 -14.66 8.58 -8.45
C ILE A 44 -13.97 7.39 -7.77
N VAL A 45 -12.73 7.57 -7.32
CA VAL A 45 -11.96 6.54 -6.60
C VAL A 45 -12.41 6.46 -5.14
N GLY A 46 -13.55 5.80 -4.92
CA GLY A 46 -14.10 5.52 -3.60
C GLY A 46 -13.61 4.20 -2.98
N PRO A 47 -14.14 3.83 -1.80
CA PRO A 47 -13.80 2.59 -1.11
C PRO A 47 -13.95 1.34 -1.99
N LYS A 48 -15.03 1.25 -2.79
CA LYS A 48 -15.27 0.10 -3.67
C LYS A 48 -14.20 -0.06 -4.77
N VAL A 49 -13.74 1.06 -5.34
CA VAL A 49 -12.64 1.06 -6.31
C VAL A 49 -11.34 0.62 -5.64
N LYS A 50 -11.07 1.15 -4.43
CA LYS A 50 -9.88 0.75 -3.65
C LYS A 50 -9.89 -0.73 -3.32
N GLU A 51 -11.02 -1.30 -2.93
CA GLU A 51 -11.17 -2.73 -2.64
C GLU A 51 -11.03 -3.62 -3.88
N ALA A 52 -11.56 -3.17 -5.03
CA ALA A 52 -11.40 -3.88 -6.31
C ALA A 52 -9.92 -3.88 -6.74
N CYS A 53 -9.29 -2.71 -6.75
CA CYS A 53 -7.85 -2.54 -6.97
C CYS A 53 -6.99 -3.09 -5.83
N ALA A 54 -7.56 -3.70 -4.78
CA ALA A 54 -6.86 -4.41 -3.71
C ALA A 54 -6.97 -5.95 -3.79
N GLN A 55 -7.75 -6.53 -4.73
CA GLN A 55 -7.75 -7.97 -5.03
C GLN A 55 -6.42 -8.61 -5.48
N THR A 56 -5.86 -9.50 -4.66
CA THR A 56 -4.62 -10.25 -4.95
C THR A 56 -4.88 -11.75 -5.08
N GLY A 57 -3.84 -12.54 -5.37
CA GLY A 57 -3.92 -13.99 -5.50
C GLY A 57 -4.25 -14.48 -6.91
N ILE A 58 -4.39 -15.79 -7.07
CA ILE A 58 -4.60 -16.47 -8.37
C ILE A 58 -5.85 -15.91 -9.10
N THR A 59 -6.89 -15.57 -8.33
CA THR A 59 -8.15 -15.00 -8.84
C THR A 59 -8.20 -13.46 -8.70
N GLY A 60 -7.09 -12.80 -8.33
CA GLY A 60 -7.04 -11.37 -8.05
C GLY A 60 -7.43 -10.50 -9.25
N TYR A 61 -6.98 -10.88 -10.45
CA TYR A 61 -7.36 -10.20 -11.69
C TYR A 61 -8.87 -10.29 -11.95
N GLN A 62 -9.42 -11.50 -11.92
CA GLN A 62 -10.86 -11.72 -12.15
C GLN A 62 -11.71 -11.03 -11.08
N GLY A 63 -11.28 -11.09 -9.82
CA GLY A 63 -11.95 -10.40 -8.70
C GLY A 63 -11.91 -8.88 -8.85
N CYS A 64 -10.80 -8.32 -9.33
CA CYS A 64 -10.68 -6.90 -9.65
C CYS A 64 -11.70 -6.50 -10.73
N VAL A 65 -11.71 -7.22 -11.86
CA VAL A 65 -12.58 -6.91 -13.01
C VAL A 65 -14.06 -7.00 -12.61
N GLN A 66 -14.47 -8.10 -11.98
CA GLN A 66 -15.85 -8.31 -11.56
C GLN A 66 -16.34 -7.24 -10.57
N ARG A 67 -15.51 -6.85 -9.60
CA ARG A 67 -15.88 -5.80 -8.64
C ARG A 67 -16.03 -4.44 -9.31
N LEU A 68 -15.15 -4.09 -10.26
CA LEU A 68 -15.26 -2.83 -11.01
C LEU A 68 -16.51 -2.80 -11.90
N LEU A 69 -16.82 -3.92 -12.58
CA LEU A 69 -18.04 -4.06 -13.37
C LEU A 69 -19.30 -3.88 -12.51
N ASN A 70 -19.34 -4.52 -11.33
CA ASN A 70 -20.48 -4.45 -10.41
C ASN A 70 -20.75 -3.03 -9.85
N ILE A 71 -19.77 -2.13 -9.91
CA ILE A 71 -19.94 -0.73 -9.49
C ILE A 71 -20.11 0.23 -10.68
N GLY A 72 -20.32 -0.31 -11.89
CA GLY A 72 -20.63 0.47 -13.08
C GLY A 72 -19.42 0.98 -13.87
N VAL A 73 -18.21 0.48 -13.59
CA VAL A 73 -17.06 0.78 -14.46
C VAL A 73 -17.24 0.04 -15.78
N ARG A 74 -16.94 0.72 -16.89
CA ARG A 74 -17.03 0.12 -18.23
C ARG A 74 -16.05 -1.05 -18.33
N SER A 75 -16.46 -2.13 -19.00
CA SER A 75 -15.66 -3.35 -19.11
C SER A 75 -14.24 -3.09 -19.62
N GLU A 76 -14.10 -2.28 -20.67
CA GLU A 76 -12.80 -1.89 -21.22
C GLU A 76 -11.91 -1.19 -20.18
N HIS A 77 -12.47 -0.23 -19.44
CA HIS A 77 -11.73 0.48 -18.39
C HIS A 77 -11.38 -0.45 -17.22
N ALA A 78 -12.26 -1.38 -16.86
CA ALA A 78 -12.00 -2.36 -15.80
C ALA A 78 -10.86 -3.32 -16.18
N LEU A 79 -10.86 -3.84 -17.41
CA LEU A 79 -9.80 -4.72 -17.92
C LEU A 79 -8.44 -4.02 -17.94
N ILE A 80 -8.41 -2.77 -18.44
CA ILE A 80 -7.18 -1.97 -18.47
C ILE A 80 -6.71 -1.65 -17.05
N ALA A 81 -7.60 -1.16 -16.17
CA ALA A 81 -7.26 -0.84 -14.79
C ALA A 81 -6.66 -2.05 -14.04
N CYS A 82 -7.30 -3.21 -14.15
CA CYS A 82 -6.85 -4.44 -13.49
C CYS A 82 -5.59 -5.05 -14.12
N SER A 83 -5.26 -4.70 -15.38
CA SER A 83 -4.00 -5.11 -16.02
C SER A 83 -2.79 -4.31 -15.54
N LYS A 84 -3.01 -3.14 -14.93
CA LYS A 84 -1.98 -2.24 -14.40
C LYS A 84 -1.67 -2.53 -12.91
N ARG A 85 -2.16 -3.65 -12.39
CA ARG A 85 -2.20 -4.00 -10.97
C ARG A 85 -1.37 -5.25 -10.68
#